data_AF-A0A7S1EKZ3-F1
#
_entry.id   AF-A0A7S1EKZ3-F1
#
_cell.length_a   1.000
_cell.length_b   1.000
_cell.length_c   1.000
_cell.angle_alpha   90.00
_cell.angle_beta   90.00
_cell.angle_gamma   90.00
#
_symmetry.space_group_name_H-M   'P 1'
#
loop_
_entity.id
_entity.type
_entity.pdbx_description
1 polymer ?
#
loop_
_entity_poly.entity_id
_entity_poly.type
_entity_poly.pdbx_seq_one_letter_code
_entity_poly.pdbx_strand_id
1 'polypeptide(L)'
;MDGGDGHGHGGHGHGHGHSHDHGHDCVAEHKELQEHHEERWLYDCIDTANIRALNADPAHNALGAIKPYDKRRDTDTWLESDADEQLIITIPFTGTVRLKSFSLGSGAGEQGPLKVKFLVRDDVDFDNVEDLPVTQEFELPRDNPVDAEHPVRVAKFNRCTNSRPIASRRTTSTPSRVRPASPTTPPAIKGRRGRGADGCFSRRVRALTVFVDTNHGGDTTRINYFALKGIFSHLKTEPVVAEYEIKPMPGDVRNRLETMGGAMGM
;
A
#
# COMPACT_ATOMS: atom_id res chain seq x y z
N MET A 1 4.67 5.80 81.93
CA MET A 1 6.03 5.32 82.25
C MET A 1 6.47 4.60 80.98
N ASP A 2 7.48 4.99 80.22
CA ASP A 2 8.60 5.93 80.35
C ASP A 2 9.25 5.93 78.94
N GLY A 3 9.65 7.08 78.37
CA GLY A 3 11.05 7.37 77.96
C GLY A 3 11.60 6.44 76.87
N GLY A 4 12.02 6.87 75.68
CA GLY A 4 12.91 7.99 75.37
C GLY A 4 14.25 7.45 74.80
N ASP A 5 14.82 8.19 73.82
CA ASP A 5 16.23 8.12 73.36
C ASP A 5 16.64 7.00 72.37
N GLY A 6 17.36 7.21 71.26
CA GLY A 6 18.05 8.38 70.70
C GLY A 6 19.43 7.99 70.10
N HIS A 7 19.75 8.55 68.92
CA HIS A 7 21.11 8.75 68.33
C HIS A 7 21.86 7.49 67.81
N GLY A 8 22.70 7.50 66.77
CA GLY A 8 23.33 8.55 65.97
C GLY A 8 24.25 7.95 64.88
N HIS A 9 24.77 8.82 64.01
CA HIS A 9 25.49 8.55 62.76
C HIS A 9 26.93 8.00 62.88
N GLY A 10 27.38 7.33 61.81
CA GLY A 10 28.79 7.12 61.41
C GLY A 10 28.85 6.05 60.31
N GLY A 11 29.60 6.09 59.22
CA GLY A 11 30.65 6.95 58.69
C GLY A 11 31.09 6.35 57.33
N HIS A 12 31.80 7.15 56.53
CA HIS A 12 32.18 6.93 55.12
C HIS A 12 32.96 5.66 54.76
N GLY A 13 32.80 5.20 53.51
CA GLY A 13 33.76 4.34 52.81
C GLY A 13 33.48 4.22 51.30
N HIS A 14 34.27 4.93 50.48
CA HIS A 14 34.30 4.79 49.02
C HIS A 14 34.96 3.48 48.59
N GLY A 15 34.30 2.74 47.69
CA GLY A 15 34.88 1.59 46.98
C GLY A 15 34.31 1.53 45.57
N HIS A 16 35.11 1.94 44.59
CA HIS A 16 34.82 1.92 43.17
C HIS A 16 35.03 0.49 42.64
N GLY A 17 33.99 -0.11 42.06
CA GLY A 17 34.03 -1.45 41.48
C GLY A 17 33.03 -1.56 40.34
N HIS A 18 33.41 -0.99 39.20
CA HIS A 18 32.72 -1.22 37.94
C HIS A 18 32.97 -2.65 37.47
N SER A 19 31.92 -3.46 37.46
CA SER A 19 31.86 -4.72 36.72
C SER A 19 30.49 -4.81 36.07
N HIS A 20 30.38 -4.16 34.91
CA HIS A 20 29.33 -4.46 33.94
C HIS A 20 29.80 -5.63 33.09
N ASP A 21 29.53 -6.84 33.56
CA ASP A 21 29.52 -8.02 32.71
C ASP A 21 28.09 -8.16 32.16
N HIS A 22 27.82 -7.44 31.08
CA HIS A 22 26.78 -7.83 30.15
C HIS A 22 27.51 -8.09 28.84
N GLY A 23 27.88 -9.35 28.65
CA GLY A 23 28.18 -9.90 27.33
C GLY A 23 26.98 -9.67 26.42
N HIS A 24 26.93 -8.50 25.80
CA HIS A 24 26.08 -8.25 24.66
C HIS A 24 26.78 -8.91 23.48
N ASP A 25 26.43 -10.18 23.29
CA ASP A 25 26.61 -10.88 22.03
C ASP A 25 26.00 -10.00 20.93
N CYS A 26 26.87 -9.36 20.17
CA CYS A 26 26.50 -8.57 19.01
C CYS A 26 26.20 -9.52 17.85
N VAL A 27 25.11 -10.27 17.99
CA VAL A 27 24.32 -10.73 16.85
C VAL A 27 23.72 -9.50 16.19
N ALA A 28 24.51 -8.88 15.32
CA ALA A 28 24.04 -8.03 14.25
C ALA A 28 23.28 -8.91 13.24
N GLU A 29 22.09 -9.39 13.62
CA GLU A 29 21.20 -10.10 12.70
C GLU A 29 19.85 -9.38 12.64
N HIS A 30 19.62 -8.79 11.47
CA HIS A 30 18.35 -8.26 10.98
C HIS A 30 17.60 -7.32 11.94
N LYS A 31 17.89 -6.01 11.82
CA LYS A 31 16.84 -5.00 11.95
C LYS A 31 15.85 -5.24 10.82
N GLU A 32 14.97 -6.25 10.96
CA GLU A 32 13.72 -6.29 10.22
C GLU A 32 13.13 -4.89 10.36
N LEU A 33 12.98 -4.22 9.23
CA LEU A 33 12.35 -2.92 9.10
C LEU A 33 11.13 -2.91 10.02
N GLN A 34 11.24 -2.24 11.18
CA GLN A 34 10.12 -2.02 12.07
C GLN A 34 9.09 -1.25 11.24
N GLU A 35 8.14 -1.99 10.67
CA GLU A 35 6.99 -1.41 10.03
C GLU A 35 6.34 -0.52 11.09
N HIS A 36 6.33 0.80 10.87
CA HIS A 36 5.76 1.75 11.81
C HIS A 36 4.31 1.34 12.10
N HIS A 37 4.09 0.66 13.23
CA HIS A 37 2.80 0.12 13.68
C HIS A 37 1.92 1.19 14.32
N GLU A 38 2.25 2.47 14.14
CA GLU A 38 1.54 3.58 14.75
C GLU A 38 0.52 4.14 13.77
N GLU A 39 -0.71 4.31 14.24
CA GLU A 39 -1.81 4.87 13.47
C GLU A 39 -1.54 6.36 13.22
N ARG A 40 -1.48 6.76 11.96
CA ARG A 40 -1.17 8.13 11.55
C ARG A 40 -2.10 8.62 10.45
N TRP A 41 -2.13 9.94 10.25
CA TRP A 41 -2.74 10.54 9.07
C TRP A 41 -1.94 10.14 7.83
N LEU A 42 -2.66 9.71 6.79
CA LEU A 42 -2.06 9.11 5.60
C LEU A 42 -1.76 10.14 4.50
N TYR A 43 -1.85 11.44 4.77
CA TYR A 43 -1.62 12.49 3.78
C TYR A 43 -0.27 12.35 3.06
N ASP A 44 0.83 12.18 3.81
CA ASP A 44 2.17 11.93 3.26
C ASP A 44 2.31 10.63 2.46
N CYS A 45 1.35 9.71 2.57
CA CYS A 45 1.34 8.43 1.86
C CYS A 45 0.45 8.45 0.61
N ILE A 46 -0.29 9.53 0.38
CA ILE A 46 -1.17 9.69 -0.78
C ILE A 46 -0.35 10.22 -1.95
N ASP A 47 -0.53 9.60 -3.11
CA ASP A 47 0.06 10.11 -4.36
C ASP A 47 -0.85 11.21 -4.92
N THR A 48 -0.63 12.44 -4.46
CA THR A 48 -1.45 13.61 -4.79
C THR A 48 -1.44 13.95 -6.27
N ALA A 49 -0.39 13.58 -7.02
CA ALA A 49 -0.28 13.84 -8.45
C ALA A 49 -1.23 12.96 -9.29
N ASN A 50 -1.60 11.79 -8.78
CA ASN A 50 -2.44 10.81 -9.48
C ASN A 50 -3.86 10.70 -8.89
N ILE A 51 -4.29 11.65 -8.04
CA ILE A 51 -5.67 11.70 -7.57
C ILE A 51 -6.58 11.98 -8.76
N ARG A 52 -7.63 11.17 -8.92
CA ARG A 52 -8.67 11.36 -9.92
C ARG A 52 -9.95 11.78 -9.23
N ALA A 53 -10.59 12.83 -9.74
CA ALA A 53 -11.91 13.26 -9.31
C ALA A 53 -12.82 13.35 -10.54
N LEU A 54 -13.98 12.69 -10.49
CA LEU A 54 -15.01 12.76 -11.53
C LEU A 54 -16.16 13.61 -11.00
N ASN A 55 -16.76 14.41 -11.89
CA ASN A 55 -17.77 15.42 -11.59
C ASN A 55 -17.29 16.51 -10.61
N ALA A 56 -15.99 16.76 -10.52
CA ALA A 56 -15.43 17.82 -9.69
C ALA A 56 -15.27 19.12 -10.50
N ASP A 57 -15.64 20.24 -9.88
CA ASP A 57 -15.45 21.57 -10.46
C ASP A 57 -13.94 21.83 -10.71
N PRO A 58 -13.57 22.36 -11.90
CA PRO A 58 -12.16 22.55 -12.24
C PRO A 58 -11.45 23.62 -11.39
N ALA A 59 -12.18 24.57 -10.81
CA ALA A 59 -11.62 25.56 -9.88
C ALA A 59 -11.48 25.00 -8.45
N HIS A 60 -12.38 24.10 -8.04
CA HIS A 60 -12.45 23.50 -6.70
C HIS A 60 -12.29 21.98 -6.78
N ASN A 61 -11.07 21.53 -7.10
CA ASN A 61 -10.75 20.11 -7.30
C ASN A 61 -10.42 19.34 -6.01
N ALA A 62 -10.16 18.03 -6.12
CA ALA A 62 -9.93 17.15 -4.97
C ALA A 62 -8.70 17.52 -4.10
N LEU A 63 -7.71 18.23 -4.64
CA LEU A 63 -6.56 18.71 -3.86
C LEU A 63 -6.95 19.82 -2.89
N GLY A 64 -8.04 20.53 -3.15
CA GLY A 64 -8.57 21.55 -2.23
C GLY A 64 -9.10 20.94 -0.92
N ALA A 65 -9.66 19.73 -0.99
CA ALA A 65 -10.18 18.99 0.15
C ALA A 65 -9.16 18.06 0.80
N ILE A 66 -8.29 17.41 0.01
CA ILE A 66 -7.26 16.49 0.51
C ILE A 66 -6.03 17.32 0.87
N LYS A 67 -5.90 17.64 2.17
CA LYS A 67 -4.84 18.50 2.71
C LYS A 67 -4.26 17.96 4.03
N PRO A 68 -3.08 18.44 4.48
CA PRO A 68 -2.51 18.04 5.76
C PRO A 68 -3.44 18.36 6.93
N TYR A 69 -3.31 17.61 8.02
CA TYR A 69 -4.14 17.76 9.22
C TYR A 69 -4.09 19.17 9.83
N ASP A 70 -2.96 19.85 9.74
CA ASP A 70 -2.79 21.23 10.23
C ASP A 70 -3.68 22.24 9.47
N LYS A 71 -3.97 21.98 8.20
CA LYS A 71 -4.80 22.83 7.34
C LYS A 71 -6.27 22.40 7.29
N ARG A 72 -6.71 21.47 8.13
CA ARG A 72 -8.08 20.92 8.06
C ARG A 72 -9.20 21.94 8.24
N ARG A 73 -8.94 23.04 8.95
CA ARG A 73 -9.90 24.14 9.20
C ARG A 73 -9.81 25.26 8.16
N ASP A 74 -8.91 25.14 7.19
CA ASP A 74 -8.82 26.07 6.09
C ASP A 74 -10.06 25.92 5.20
N THR A 75 -10.81 26.99 5.01
CA THR A 75 -12.02 27.01 4.16
C THR A 75 -11.79 27.72 2.83
N ASP A 76 -10.56 28.17 2.57
CA ASP A 76 -10.19 28.86 1.32
C ASP A 76 -10.16 27.88 0.13
N THR A 77 -9.78 26.63 0.39
CA THR A 77 -9.77 25.56 -0.60
C THR A 77 -10.74 24.44 -0.22
N TRP A 78 -11.54 24.01 -1.18
CA TRP A 78 -12.48 22.91 -1.04
C TRP A 78 -12.60 22.12 -2.34
N LEU A 79 -13.28 20.98 -2.29
CA LEU A 79 -13.76 20.23 -3.43
C LEU A 79 -15.25 20.51 -3.61
N GLU A 80 -15.69 20.81 -4.82
CA GLU A 80 -17.09 21.00 -5.19
C GLU A 80 -17.44 20.15 -6.40
N SER A 81 -18.71 19.74 -6.52
CA SER A 81 -19.19 19.09 -7.73
C SER A 81 -19.59 20.08 -8.82
N ASP A 82 -19.40 19.69 -10.08
CA ASP A 82 -19.59 20.54 -11.26
C ASP A 82 -21.07 20.69 -11.65
N ALA A 83 -21.87 19.62 -11.51
CA ALA A 83 -23.24 19.60 -12.02
C ALA A 83 -24.31 19.22 -10.99
N ASP A 84 -24.05 18.17 -10.19
CA ASP A 84 -25.05 17.54 -9.32
C ASP A 84 -24.39 17.01 -8.03
N GLU A 85 -25.13 16.34 -7.16
CA GLU A 85 -24.64 15.89 -5.85
C GLU A 85 -23.62 14.74 -5.89
N GLN A 86 -23.46 14.05 -7.02
CA GLN A 86 -22.63 12.86 -7.11
C GLN A 86 -21.16 13.20 -7.39
N LEU A 87 -20.24 12.60 -6.63
CA LEU A 87 -18.80 12.79 -6.79
C LEU A 87 -18.06 11.46 -6.66
N ILE A 88 -17.07 11.23 -7.53
CA ILE A 88 -16.16 10.07 -7.39
C ILE A 88 -14.75 10.57 -7.21
N ILE A 89 -14.09 10.16 -6.13
CA ILE A 89 -12.71 10.54 -5.80
C ILE A 89 -11.88 9.27 -5.64
N THR A 90 -10.95 9.03 -6.55
CA THR A 90 -9.99 7.92 -6.49
C THR A 90 -8.66 8.42 -5.93
N ILE A 91 -8.26 7.86 -4.80
CA ILE A 91 -7.06 8.23 -4.05
C ILE A 91 -6.04 7.07 -4.12
N PRO A 92 -4.99 7.19 -4.94
CA PRO A 92 -3.89 6.24 -4.94
C PRO A 92 -2.95 6.48 -3.75
N PHE A 93 -2.38 5.39 -3.23
CA PHE A 93 -1.35 5.42 -2.20
C PHE A 93 0.01 5.04 -2.79
N THR A 94 1.08 5.68 -2.30
CA THR A 94 2.47 5.38 -2.67
C THR A 94 2.95 4.01 -2.17
N GLY A 95 2.16 3.39 -1.30
CA GLY A 95 2.43 2.07 -0.74
C GLY A 95 1.17 1.36 -0.32
N THR A 96 1.28 0.52 0.69
CA THR A 96 0.11 -0.14 1.28
C THR A 96 -0.42 0.67 2.43
N VAL A 97 -1.74 0.74 2.55
CA VAL A 97 -2.40 1.20 3.77
C VAL A 97 -3.31 0.15 4.39
N ARG A 98 -3.37 0.14 5.73
CA ARG A 98 -4.43 -0.48 6.53
C ARG A 98 -5.28 0.64 7.11
N LEU A 99 -6.41 0.91 6.47
CA LEU A 99 -7.32 1.98 6.88
C LEU A 99 -7.98 1.65 8.22
N LYS A 100 -8.03 2.63 9.13
CA LYS A 100 -8.62 2.52 10.47
C LYS A 100 -9.79 3.47 10.67
N SER A 101 -9.64 4.72 10.25
CA SER A 101 -10.69 5.72 10.26
C SER A 101 -10.47 6.73 9.15
N PHE A 102 -11.48 7.55 8.89
CA PHE A 102 -11.37 8.72 8.04
C PHE A 102 -12.01 9.92 8.71
N SER A 103 -11.73 11.11 8.20
CA SER A 103 -12.45 12.32 8.56
C SER A 103 -12.86 13.03 7.27
N LEU A 104 -14.12 13.46 7.22
CA LEU A 104 -14.70 14.15 6.08
C LEU A 104 -15.53 15.32 6.60
N GLY A 105 -14.98 16.53 6.57
CA GLY A 105 -15.71 17.73 6.95
C GLY A 105 -16.15 18.50 5.72
N SER A 106 -17.45 18.75 5.59
CA SER A 106 -17.99 19.59 4.53
C SER A 106 -18.08 21.05 4.97
N GLY A 107 -18.57 21.34 6.18
CA GLY A 107 -18.79 22.71 6.64
C GLY A 107 -19.77 23.52 5.77
N ALA A 108 -20.50 22.88 4.85
CA ALA A 108 -21.34 23.52 3.85
C ALA A 108 -22.84 23.19 4.00
N GLY A 109 -23.28 22.76 5.19
CA GLY A 109 -24.69 22.53 5.50
C GLY A 109 -25.36 21.54 4.55
N GLU A 110 -26.25 22.04 3.67
CA GLU A 110 -27.04 21.20 2.72
C GLU A 110 -26.19 20.58 1.62
N GLN A 111 -25.07 21.23 1.27
CA GLN A 111 -24.12 20.73 0.28
C GLN A 111 -23.17 19.67 0.87
N GLY A 112 -23.31 19.33 2.16
CA GLY A 112 -22.50 18.28 2.77
C GLY A 112 -22.87 16.89 2.26
N PRO A 113 -21.91 15.98 2.08
CA PRO A 113 -22.21 14.63 1.65
C PRO A 113 -22.94 13.89 2.77
N LEU A 114 -24.07 13.28 2.44
CA LEU A 114 -24.87 12.46 3.34
C LEU A 114 -24.46 11.00 3.21
N LYS A 115 -24.51 10.44 1.99
CA LYS A 115 -24.20 9.03 1.73
C LYS A 115 -22.88 8.88 1.02
N VAL A 116 -21.94 8.21 1.67
CA VAL A 116 -20.58 8.00 1.15
C VAL A 116 -20.25 6.52 1.11
N LYS A 117 -19.87 6.02 -0.06
CA LYS A 117 -19.52 4.62 -0.33
C LYS A 117 -18.03 4.50 -0.60
N PHE A 118 -17.36 3.58 0.09
CA PHE A 118 -15.94 3.29 -0.08
C PHE A 118 -15.75 2.00 -0.89
N LEU A 119 -14.88 2.07 -1.89
CA LEU A 119 -14.52 0.96 -2.77
C LEU A 119 -12.98 0.84 -2.84
N VAL A 120 -12.44 -0.35 -2.58
CA VAL A 120 -10.99 -0.62 -2.70
C VAL A 120 -10.67 -1.00 -4.15
N ARG A 121 -10.86 -0.04 -5.06
CA ARG A 121 -10.70 -0.17 -6.52
C ARG A 121 -10.28 1.18 -7.10
N ASP A 122 -9.60 1.17 -8.23
CA ASP A 122 -9.21 2.35 -9.00
C ASP A 122 -9.93 2.45 -10.36
N ASP A 123 -10.62 1.38 -10.75
CA ASP A 123 -11.41 1.24 -11.97
C ASP A 123 -12.89 1.56 -11.74
N VAL A 124 -13.18 2.63 -11.00
CA VAL A 124 -14.55 3.06 -10.67
C VAL A 124 -14.91 4.32 -11.45
N ASP A 125 -16.10 4.31 -12.05
CA ASP A 125 -16.72 5.39 -12.82
C ASP A 125 -18.24 5.37 -12.62
N PHE A 126 -18.97 6.36 -13.15
CA PHE A 126 -20.42 6.47 -12.97
C PHE A 126 -21.21 5.36 -13.68
N ASP A 127 -20.66 4.74 -14.72
CA ASP A 127 -21.32 3.63 -15.42
C ASP A 127 -21.28 2.34 -14.60
N ASN A 128 -20.26 2.15 -13.75
CA ASN A 128 -20.03 0.91 -13.03
C ASN A 128 -20.21 0.99 -11.51
N VAL A 129 -20.22 2.18 -10.91
CA VAL A 129 -20.16 2.36 -9.45
C VAL A 129 -21.32 1.69 -8.70
N GLU A 130 -22.50 1.61 -9.32
CA GLU A 130 -23.70 1.00 -8.73
C GLU A 130 -23.63 -0.54 -8.69
N ASP A 131 -22.98 -1.17 -9.68
CA ASP A 131 -22.86 -2.62 -9.78
C ASP A 131 -21.67 -3.18 -8.96
N LEU A 132 -20.74 -2.31 -8.59
CA LEU A 132 -19.53 -2.72 -7.89
C LEU A 132 -19.80 -3.04 -6.42
N PRO A 133 -19.11 -4.05 -5.86
CA PRO A 133 -19.27 -4.41 -4.45
C PRO A 133 -18.71 -3.30 -3.55
N VAL A 134 -19.61 -2.53 -2.95
CA VAL A 134 -19.28 -1.50 -1.95
C VAL A 134 -18.59 -2.15 -0.76
N THR A 135 -17.39 -1.67 -0.43
CA THR A 135 -16.62 -2.20 0.70
C THR A 135 -17.25 -1.77 2.01
N GLN A 136 -17.61 -0.49 2.13
CA GLN A 136 -18.35 0.04 3.26
C GLN A 136 -19.11 1.29 2.85
N GLU A 137 -20.32 1.44 3.38
CA GLU A 137 -21.14 2.64 3.24
C GLU A 137 -21.20 3.37 4.59
N PHE A 138 -21.29 4.70 4.51
CA PHE A 138 -21.36 5.61 5.64
C PHE A 138 -22.46 6.64 5.40
N GLU A 139 -23.21 6.93 6.45
CA GLU A 139 -24.14 8.05 6.49
C GLU A 139 -23.55 9.10 7.43
N LEU A 140 -23.31 10.31 6.91
CA LEU A 140 -22.68 11.41 7.62
C LEU A 140 -23.74 12.42 8.09
N PRO A 141 -23.55 13.07 9.25
CA PRO A 141 -24.44 14.13 9.70
C PRO A 141 -24.22 15.42 8.91
N ARG A 142 -25.29 16.23 8.76
CA ARG A 142 -25.29 17.51 8.02
C ARG A 142 -24.15 18.44 8.43
N ASP A 143 -23.94 18.58 9.73
CA ASP A 143 -22.89 19.41 10.30
C ASP A 143 -21.71 18.56 10.78
N ASN A 144 -21.21 17.66 9.94
CA ASN A 144 -20.04 16.84 10.30
C ASN A 144 -18.78 17.72 10.41
N PRO A 145 -18.19 17.89 11.61
CA PRO A 145 -17.02 18.73 11.77
C PRO A 145 -15.80 18.07 11.12
N VAL A 146 -14.83 18.88 10.69
CA VAL A 146 -13.55 18.42 10.11
C VAL A 146 -12.70 17.61 11.08
N ASP A 147 -13.03 17.62 12.37
CA ASP A 147 -12.38 16.85 13.44
C ASP A 147 -13.11 15.52 13.74
N ALA A 148 -14.31 15.29 13.19
CA ALA A 148 -15.03 14.04 13.41
C ALA A 148 -14.33 12.89 12.69
N GLU A 149 -13.92 11.89 13.46
CA GLU A 149 -13.33 10.66 12.96
C GLU A 149 -14.40 9.55 12.87
N HIS A 150 -14.51 8.96 11.69
CA HIS A 150 -15.43 7.87 11.39
C HIS A 150 -14.64 6.56 11.27
N PRO A 151 -14.84 5.58 12.17
CA PRO A 151 -14.10 4.33 12.14
C PRO A 151 -14.55 3.45 10.98
N VAL A 152 -13.58 2.87 10.28
CA VAL A 152 -13.86 1.88 9.23
C VAL A 152 -13.82 0.46 9.80
N ARG A 153 -14.60 -0.45 9.23
CA ARG A 153 -14.56 -1.87 9.59
C ARG A 153 -13.35 -2.51 8.92
N VAL A 154 -12.20 -2.42 9.58
CA VAL A 154 -10.88 -2.92 9.11
C VAL A 154 -10.97 -4.33 8.49
N ALA A 155 -11.80 -5.21 9.07
CA ALA A 155 -12.02 -6.56 8.56
C ALA A 155 -12.56 -6.62 7.11
N LYS A 156 -13.36 -5.63 6.67
CA LYS A 156 -13.85 -5.54 5.29
C LYS A 156 -12.74 -5.11 4.33
N PHE A 157 -11.93 -4.14 4.72
CA PHE A 157 -10.81 -3.62 3.91
C PHE A 157 -9.67 -4.62 3.79
N ASN A 158 -9.38 -5.41 4.83
CA ASN A 158 -8.41 -6.50 4.77
C ASN A 158 -8.80 -7.61 3.78
N ARG A 159 -10.04 -7.66 3.28
CA ARG A 159 -10.47 -8.66 2.31
C ARG A 159 -10.42 -8.19 0.86
N CYS A 160 -10.26 -6.89 0.64
CA CYS A 160 -10.25 -6.32 -0.69
C CYS A 160 -8.81 -6.12 -1.15
N THR A 161 -8.53 -6.45 -2.41
CA THR A 161 -7.27 -6.12 -3.08
C THR A 161 -7.62 -5.40 -4.36
N ASN A 162 -6.92 -4.30 -4.69
CA ASN A 162 -7.02 -3.71 -6.01
C ASN A 162 -6.77 -4.81 -7.07
N SER A 163 -7.66 -4.91 -8.05
CA SER A 163 -7.53 -5.84 -9.17
C SER A 163 -6.20 -5.57 -9.87
N ARG A 164 -5.32 -6.57 -9.96
CA ARG A 164 -4.18 -6.46 -10.88
C ARG A 164 -4.77 -6.45 -12.29
N PRO A 165 -4.36 -5.53 -13.19
CA PRO A 165 -4.73 -5.67 -14.59
C PRO A 165 -4.25 -7.05 -15.05
N ILE A 166 -5.20 -7.88 -15.51
CA ILE A 166 -4.88 -9.17 -16.11
C ILE A 166 -4.06 -8.85 -17.36
N ALA A 167 -2.75 -9.04 -17.29
CA ALA A 167 -1.92 -9.08 -18.46
C ALA A 167 -2.44 -10.22 -19.34
N SER A 168 -3.21 -9.86 -20.36
CA SER A 168 -3.75 -10.81 -21.34
C SER A 168 -2.60 -11.66 -21.85
N ARG A 169 -2.63 -12.94 -21.46
CA ARG A 169 -1.62 -13.92 -21.80
C ARG A 169 -1.74 -14.14 -23.30
N ARG A 170 -0.91 -13.41 -24.06
CA ARG A 170 -0.81 -13.50 -25.51
C ARG A 170 -0.45 -14.95 -25.86
N THR A 171 -1.44 -15.71 -26.28
CA THR A 171 -1.27 -17.07 -26.78
C THR A 171 -0.56 -16.97 -28.13
N THR A 172 0.76 -17.09 -28.12
CA THR A 172 1.50 -17.33 -29.37
C THR A 172 1.22 -18.76 -29.79
N SER A 173 0.29 -18.92 -30.74
CA SER A 173 0.03 -20.16 -31.45
C SER A 173 1.21 -20.48 -32.37
N THR A 174 2.03 -21.46 -32.00
CA THR A 174 2.95 -22.13 -32.92
C THR A 174 2.18 -23.13 -33.80
N PRO A 175 2.40 -23.16 -35.13
CA PRO A 175 1.67 -24.05 -36.03
C PRO A 175 2.18 -25.49 -35.96
N SER A 176 1.23 -26.40 -36.13
CA SER A 176 1.34 -27.86 -36.07
C SER A 176 2.13 -28.46 -37.24
N ARG A 177 3.00 -29.44 -36.99
CA ARG A 177 3.51 -30.37 -38.02
C ARG A 177 3.37 -31.83 -37.54
N VAL A 178 2.89 -32.64 -38.48
CA VAL A 178 2.35 -33.99 -38.35
C VAL A 178 3.44 -35.08 -38.22
N ARG A 179 3.31 -35.94 -37.18
CA ARG A 179 3.51 -37.42 -36.99
C ARG A 179 4.54 -38.22 -37.85
N PRO A 180 5.13 -39.37 -37.39
CA PRO A 180 4.39 -40.50 -36.78
C PRO A 180 5.07 -41.29 -35.63
N ALA A 181 4.35 -42.32 -35.19
CA ALA A 181 4.37 -43.02 -33.91
C ALA A 181 5.36 -44.20 -33.81
N SER A 182 5.74 -44.56 -32.58
CA SER A 182 5.93 -45.94 -32.08
C SER A 182 5.95 -45.96 -30.54
N PRO A 183 5.53 -47.07 -29.87
CA PRO A 183 5.12 -47.04 -28.47
C PRO A 183 6.17 -47.65 -27.53
N THR A 184 6.53 -46.93 -26.47
CA THR A 184 7.15 -47.52 -25.28
C THR A 184 6.75 -46.70 -24.06
N THR A 185 6.00 -47.33 -23.15
CA THR A 185 5.60 -46.81 -21.84
C THR A 185 6.75 -46.93 -20.85
N PRO A 186 7.09 -45.88 -20.09
CA PRO A 186 7.70 -46.01 -18.76
C PRO A 186 6.80 -45.43 -17.65
N PRO A 187 7.12 -45.71 -16.37
CA PRO A 187 6.15 -45.80 -15.29
C PRO A 187 5.71 -44.45 -14.70
N ALA A 188 4.56 -44.50 -14.04
CA ALA A 188 3.93 -43.41 -13.32
C ALA A 188 4.84 -42.81 -12.22
N ILE A 189 5.39 -41.63 -12.50
CA ILE A 189 5.98 -40.76 -11.47
C ILE A 189 4.90 -39.75 -11.08
N LYS A 190 4.37 -39.91 -9.86
CA LYS A 190 3.50 -38.91 -9.21
C LYS A 190 4.23 -37.57 -9.21
N GLY A 191 3.80 -36.66 -10.08
CA GLY A 191 4.14 -35.26 -9.98
C GLY A 191 3.69 -34.75 -8.62
N ARG A 192 4.64 -34.58 -7.70
CA ARG A 192 4.48 -33.66 -6.58
C ARG A 192 4.18 -32.31 -7.22
N ARG A 193 2.90 -31.90 -7.17
CA ARG A 193 2.52 -30.51 -7.37
C ARG A 193 3.47 -29.72 -6.50
N GLY A 194 4.35 -28.94 -7.13
CA GLY A 194 5.04 -27.88 -6.45
C GLY A 194 3.96 -27.11 -5.71
N ARG A 195 4.04 -27.11 -4.37
CA ARG A 195 3.52 -25.99 -3.61
C ARG A 195 4.24 -24.80 -4.23
N GLY A 196 3.57 -24.14 -5.18
CA GLY A 196 3.92 -22.78 -5.52
C GLY A 196 4.03 -22.10 -4.17
N ALA A 197 5.12 -21.36 -3.99
CA ALA A 197 5.16 -20.42 -2.91
C ALA A 197 3.89 -19.59 -3.05
N ASP A 198 2.89 -19.92 -2.23
CA ASP A 198 1.78 -19.07 -1.89
C ASP A 198 2.46 -17.96 -1.08
N GLY A 199 3.29 -17.17 -1.76
CA GLY A 199 3.86 -15.96 -1.24
C GLY A 199 2.67 -15.25 -0.67
N CYS A 200 2.71 -15.03 0.64
CA CYS A 200 1.70 -14.34 1.38
C CYS A 200 1.39 -13.05 0.61
N PHE A 201 0.37 -13.10 -0.24
CA PHE A 201 -0.17 -11.93 -0.93
C PHE A 201 -0.91 -11.19 0.16
N SER A 202 -0.12 -10.51 0.97
CA SER A 202 -0.52 -9.42 1.83
C SER A 202 -1.64 -8.66 1.13
N ARG A 203 -2.84 -8.87 1.62
CA ARG A 203 -4.07 -8.21 1.19
C ARG A 203 -3.91 -6.74 1.58
N ARG A 204 -3.61 -5.88 0.62
CA ARG A 204 -3.07 -4.53 0.84
C ARG A 204 -3.83 -3.53 -0.05
N VAL A 205 -4.44 -2.51 0.56
CA VAL A 205 -5.17 -1.43 -0.13
C VAL A 205 -4.13 -0.53 -0.81
N ARG A 206 -4.24 -0.33 -2.12
CA ARG A 206 -3.33 0.51 -2.93
C ARG A 206 -3.99 1.73 -3.52
N ALA A 207 -5.30 1.68 -3.74
CA ALA A 207 -6.11 2.85 -4.01
C ALA A 207 -7.46 2.69 -3.31
N LEU A 208 -8.01 3.81 -2.88
CA LEU A 208 -9.36 3.91 -2.32
C LEU A 208 -10.17 4.83 -3.22
N THR A 209 -11.28 4.33 -3.77
CA THR A 209 -12.29 5.18 -4.37
C THR A 209 -13.38 5.49 -3.35
N VAL A 210 -13.73 6.77 -3.27
CA VAL A 210 -14.81 7.32 -2.47
C VAL A 210 -15.86 7.82 -3.44
N PHE A 211 -17.07 7.29 -3.32
CA PHE A 211 -18.21 7.74 -4.08
C PHE A 211 -19.18 8.44 -3.13
N VAL A 212 -19.49 9.71 -3.40
CA VAL A 212 -20.59 10.42 -2.76
C VAL A 212 -21.82 10.21 -3.62
N ASP A 213 -22.82 9.59 -3.01
CA ASP A 213 -24.06 9.19 -3.68
C ASP A 213 -25.12 10.29 -3.57
N THR A 214 -25.25 10.89 -2.38
CA THR A 214 -26.20 11.97 -2.12
C THR A 214 -25.68 12.97 -1.09
N ASN A 215 -26.23 14.19 -1.08
CA ASN A 215 -26.00 15.23 -0.07
C ASN A 215 -27.24 15.48 0.81
N HIS A 216 -27.26 16.59 1.55
CA HIS A 216 -28.36 16.96 2.45
C HIS A 216 -29.44 17.84 1.81
N GLY A 217 -29.57 17.80 0.48
CA GLY A 217 -30.57 18.55 -0.30
C GLY A 217 -30.02 19.80 -1.00
N GLY A 218 -28.69 19.92 -1.12
CA GLY A 218 -28.05 20.96 -1.95
C GLY A 218 -27.99 20.54 -3.42
N ASP A 219 -27.89 21.52 -4.32
CA ASP A 219 -27.76 21.23 -5.76
C ASP A 219 -26.40 20.59 -6.11
N THR A 220 -25.37 20.92 -5.35
CA THR A 220 -24.00 20.40 -5.49
C THR A 220 -23.46 19.91 -4.16
N THR A 221 -22.45 19.05 -4.21
CA THR A 221 -21.75 18.54 -3.04
C THR A 221 -20.45 19.29 -2.85
N ARG A 222 -20.24 19.80 -1.63
CA ARG A 222 -19.03 20.48 -1.21
C ARG A 222 -18.34 19.73 -0.07
N ILE A 223 -17.03 19.52 -0.20
CA ILE A 223 -16.17 18.89 0.81
C ILE A 223 -15.00 19.82 1.11
N ASN A 224 -14.93 20.34 2.33
CA ASN A 224 -13.84 21.25 2.73
C ASN A 224 -12.57 20.49 3.16
N TYR A 225 -12.72 19.31 3.75
CA TYR A 225 -11.61 18.51 4.24
C TYR A 225 -11.90 17.02 4.11
N PHE A 226 -10.95 16.27 3.56
CA PHE A 226 -10.97 14.82 3.55
C PHE A 226 -9.61 14.25 3.92
N ALA A 227 -9.58 13.37 4.92
CA ALA A 227 -8.37 12.72 5.37
C ALA A 227 -8.61 11.27 5.79
N LEU A 228 -7.57 10.47 5.62
CA LEU A 228 -7.56 9.06 5.96
C LEU A 228 -6.54 8.81 7.06
N LYS A 229 -6.89 7.94 8.01
CA LYS A 229 -6.03 7.57 9.14
C LYS A 229 -5.87 6.06 9.19
N GLY A 230 -4.65 5.60 9.41
CA GLY A 230 -4.34 4.19 9.44
C GLY A 230 -2.85 3.91 9.55
N ILE A 231 -2.48 2.70 9.18
CA ILE A 231 -1.10 2.21 9.23
C ILE A 231 -0.59 2.11 7.80
N PHE A 232 0.57 2.69 7.53
CA PHE A 232 1.22 2.63 6.22
C PHE A 232 2.38 1.64 6.23
N SER A 233 2.51 0.85 5.16
CA SER A 233 3.63 -0.05 4.93
C SER A 233 4.23 0.24 3.57
N HIS A 234 5.55 0.53 3.54
CA HIS A 234 6.28 0.73 2.29
C HIS A 234 6.23 -0.53 1.43
N LEU A 235 6.12 -0.34 0.12
CA LEU A 235 6.27 -1.45 -0.82
C LEU A 235 7.75 -1.86 -0.82
N LYS A 236 8.04 -3.05 -0.29
CA LYS A 236 9.35 -3.69 -0.53
C LYS A 236 9.39 -4.07 -2.01
N THR A 237 10.08 -3.29 -2.83
CA THR A 237 10.49 -3.76 -4.15
C THR A 237 11.61 -4.76 -3.93
N GLU A 238 11.34 -6.05 -4.09
CA GLU A 238 12.42 -7.03 -4.23
C GLU A 238 13.10 -6.74 -5.58
N PRO A 239 14.39 -6.35 -5.61
CA PRO A 239 15.10 -6.23 -6.88
C PRO A 239 15.11 -7.62 -7.51
N VAL A 240 14.54 -7.74 -8.71
CA VAL A 240 14.77 -8.93 -9.54
C VAL A 240 16.25 -8.89 -9.89
N VAL A 241 17.06 -9.64 -9.15
CA VAL A 241 18.44 -9.89 -9.53
C VAL A 241 18.37 -10.72 -10.80
N ALA A 242 18.51 -10.05 -11.95
CA ALA A 242 18.75 -10.72 -13.20
C ALA A 242 20.16 -11.29 -13.12
N GLU A 243 20.32 -12.49 -12.57
CA GLU A 243 21.53 -13.28 -12.79
C GLU A 243 21.56 -13.62 -14.29
N TYR A 244 22.32 -12.82 -15.04
CA TYR A 244 22.73 -13.19 -16.38
C TYR A 244 23.75 -14.33 -16.23
N GLU A 245 23.25 -15.56 -16.21
CA GLU A 245 24.06 -16.75 -16.14
C GLU A 245 24.87 -16.88 -17.44
N ILE A 246 26.10 -16.37 -17.47
CA ILE A 246 27.07 -16.73 -18.50
C ILE A 246 27.50 -18.16 -18.20
N LYS A 247 26.71 -19.15 -18.63
CA LYS A 247 27.24 -20.48 -18.88
C LYS A 247 28.11 -20.35 -20.12
N PRO A 248 29.46 -20.47 -20.03
CA PRO A 248 30.26 -20.57 -21.24
C PRO A 248 29.74 -21.77 -22.04
N MET A 249 29.22 -21.52 -23.24
CA MET A 249 28.87 -22.58 -24.16
C MET A 249 30.18 -23.23 -24.61
N PRO A 250 30.41 -24.53 -24.34
CA PRO A 250 31.57 -25.24 -24.87
C PRO A 250 31.37 -25.45 -26.37
N GLY A 251 31.71 -24.42 -27.15
CA GLY A 251 31.51 -24.36 -28.59
C GLY A 251 32.21 -23.18 -29.26
N ASP A 252 32.53 -22.11 -28.52
CA ASP A 252 33.12 -20.88 -29.06
C ASP A 252 34.64 -20.76 -28.83
N VAL A 253 35.36 -21.87 -29.01
CA VAL A 253 36.82 -21.86 -29.21
C VAL A 253 37.13 -22.59 -30.51
N ARG A 254 36.75 -21.98 -31.64
CA ARG A 254 37.20 -22.40 -32.97
C ARG A 254 37.92 -21.25 -33.66
N ASN A 255 39.17 -21.55 -34.04
CA ASN A 255 40.07 -20.84 -34.95
C ASN A 255 40.81 -19.61 -34.41
N ARG A 256 41.97 -19.88 -33.78
CA ARG A 256 43.19 -19.11 -34.02
C ARG A 256 44.44 -19.94 -33.75
N LEU A 257 44.74 -20.89 -34.64
CA LEU A 257 46.03 -21.58 -34.62
C LEU A 257 46.42 -22.06 -36.02
N GLU A 258 46.44 -21.14 -36.98
CA GLU A 258 47.14 -21.33 -38.26
C GLU A 258 47.72 -19.99 -38.71
N THR A 259 48.90 -19.63 -38.21
CA THR A 259 49.97 -18.93 -38.95
C THR A 259 51.21 -18.95 -38.05
N MET A 260 52.37 -19.30 -38.62
CA MET A 260 53.72 -19.35 -38.03
C MET A 260 54.20 -20.75 -37.60
N GLY A 261 54.74 -21.47 -38.59
CA GLY A 261 55.49 -22.72 -38.39
C GLY A 261 56.14 -23.19 -39.70
N GLY A 262 56.73 -22.28 -40.46
CA GLY A 262 57.53 -22.58 -41.65
C GLY A 262 58.85 -21.81 -41.62
N ALA A 263 59.95 -22.49 -41.96
CA ALA A 263 61.37 -22.15 -41.83
C ALA A 263 61.94 -22.50 -40.44
N MET A 264 63.05 -23.24 -40.29
CA MET A 264 64.22 -23.34 -41.15
C MET A 264 64.98 -24.63 -40.79
N GLY A 265 65.44 -25.37 -41.80
CA GLY A 265 66.43 -26.43 -41.61
C GLY A 265 67.84 -25.86 -41.48
N MET A 266 68.70 -26.64 -40.83
CA MET A 266 70.08 -27.01 -41.17
C MET A 266 70.62 -27.92 -40.06
#